data_AF-A0A2H3DZW2-F1
#
_entry.id   AF-A0A2H3DZW2-F1
#
_cell.length_a   1.000
_cell.length_b   1.000
_cell.length_c   1.000
_cell.angle_alpha   90.00
_cell.angle_beta   90.00
_cell.angle_gamma   90.00
#
_symmetry.space_group_name_H-M   'P 1'
#
loop_
_entity.id
_entity.type
_entity.pdbx_description
1 polymer ?
#
loop_
_entity_poly.entity_id
_entity_poly.type
_entity_poly.pdbx_seq_one_letter_code
_entity_poly.pdbx_strand_id
1 'polypeptide(L)'
;MSKACRTIVHFLHGDILYSSNQVSLREDICKTLFSLFVIVDTQERTLTIRTAILEALTLFNLATLRQTLKDTHQDNGSDFMTRLSQQKTAGNMNEIKLTLEFLTVLWHCEALGNALYNSISSVLSSIIDCLYDDNTGQNVARLRGTALTIFSILERDPRFVFKNQKQEIIWKVALNAGTSDLHVASGFAYYVLTTDRLPDPVSCAEAWDYFRDVLLLIFRRHFCGEDEPLSLLLSPVLCLVLLQFLNKSGPIALDPLVRFIVSSPWTMTLNTDLKMLMEQDSPAHDGYRRVLRERIGAAGKALMEEVGYLLERS
;
A
#
# COMPACT_ATOMS: atom_id res chain seq x y z
N MET A 1 -11.43 28.69 -3.83
CA MET A 1 -11.11 27.38 -4.44
C MET A 1 -11.38 26.19 -3.51
N SER A 2 -10.88 26.15 -2.26
CA SER A 2 -11.13 25.02 -1.33
C SER A 2 -12.62 24.64 -1.17
N LYS A 3 -13.52 25.63 -1.00
CA LYS A 3 -14.97 25.39 -0.98
C LYS A 3 -15.52 24.76 -2.27
N ALA A 4 -14.98 25.14 -3.43
CA ALA A 4 -15.39 24.58 -4.71
C ALA A 4 -14.97 23.11 -4.86
N CYS A 5 -13.72 22.77 -4.50
CA CYS A 5 -13.26 21.38 -4.49
C CYS A 5 -14.07 20.50 -3.52
N ARG A 6 -14.37 21.01 -2.31
CA ARG A 6 -15.27 20.30 -1.37
C ARG A 6 -16.68 20.12 -1.93
N THR A 7 -17.19 21.13 -2.64
CA THR A 7 -18.50 21.02 -3.31
C THR A 7 -18.47 19.95 -4.40
N ILE A 8 -17.37 19.83 -5.15
CA ILE A 8 -17.17 18.77 -6.14
C ILE A 8 -17.13 17.39 -5.45
N VAL A 9 -16.41 17.24 -4.33
CA VAL A 9 -16.40 15.99 -3.55
C VAL A 9 -17.81 15.61 -3.08
N HIS A 10 -18.55 16.56 -2.50
CA HIS A 10 -19.94 16.33 -2.08
C HIS A 10 -20.87 15.98 -3.26
N PHE A 11 -20.66 16.63 -4.41
CA PHE A 11 -21.42 16.35 -5.62
C PHE A 11 -21.11 14.95 -6.18
N LEU A 12 -19.85 14.52 -6.15
CA LEU A 12 -19.42 13.18 -6.55
C LEU A 12 -19.94 12.09 -5.60
N HIS A 13 -20.10 12.39 -4.31
CA HIS A 13 -20.71 11.46 -3.34
C HIS A 13 -22.21 11.27 -3.55
N GLY A 14 -22.91 12.23 -4.15
CA GLY A 14 -24.37 12.28 -4.19
C GLY A 14 -25.07 11.36 -5.20
N ASP A 15 -24.39 10.38 -5.81
CA ASP A 15 -24.90 9.51 -6.91
C ASP A 15 -25.45 10.22 -8.17
N ILE A 16 -25.49 11.56 -8.21
CA ILE A 16 -26.06 12.37 -9.31
C ILE A 16 -25.36 12.07 -10.66
N LEU A 17 -24.06 11.76 -10.61
CA LEU A 17 -23.21 11.48 -11.79
C LEU A 17 -23.24 10.03 -12.29
N TYR A 18 -23.95 9.11 -11.62
CA TYR A 18 -24.16 7.75 -12.13
C TYR A 18 -25.33 7.64 -13.11
N SER A 19 -26.04 8.73 -13.37
CA SER A 19 -27.01 8.80 -14.46
C SER A 19 -26.29 8.84 -15.82
N SER A 20 -26.74 8.02 -16.77
CA SER A 20 -26.07 7.77 -18.07
C SER A 20 -25.86 9.00 -18.96
N ASN A 21 -26.46 10.15 -18.63
CA ASN A 21 -26.49 11.34 -19.47
C ASN A 21 -25.38 12.36 -19.15
N GLN A 22 -24.46 12.09 -18.21
CA GLN A 22 -23.44 13.07 -17.77
C GLN A 22 -21.98 12.60 -17.93
N VAL A 23 -21.73 11.65 -18.84
CA VAL A 23 -20.38 11.07 -19.05
C VAL A 23 -19.35 12.13 -19.45
N SER A 24 -19.68 13.05 -20.36
CA SER A 24 -18.76 14.12 -20.79
C SER A 24 -18.38 15.07 -19.66
N LEU A 25 -19.36 15.47 -18.83
CA LEU A 25 -19.13 16.32 -17.67
C LEU A 25 -18.19 15.65 -16.65
N ARG A 26 -18.31 14.32 -16.49
CA ARG A 26 -17.44 13.55 -15.59
C ARG A 26 -15.99 13.54 -16.06
N GLU A 27 -15.77 13.36 -17.36
CA GLU A 27 -14.43 13.40 -17.97
C GLU A 27 -13.81 14.81 -17.86
N ASP A 28 -14.59 15.86 -18.14
CA ASP A 28 -14.14 17.26 -18.02
C ASP A 28 -13.75 17.62 -16.58
N ILE A 29 -14.56 17.20 -15.59
CA ILE A 29 -14.25 17.39 -14.17
C ILE A 29 -12.95 16.63 -13.83
N CYS A 30 -12.83 15.37 -14.26
CA CYS A 30 -11.64 14.56 -13.99
C CYS A 30 -10.37 15.21 -14.59
N LYS A 31 -10.45 15.70 -15.83
CA LYS A 31 -9.35 16.38 -16.53
C LYS A 31 -8.93 17.65 -15.79
N THR A 32 -9.92 18.40 -15.34
CA THR A 32 -9.73 19.62 -14.55
C THR A 32 -9.05 19.32 -13.23
N LEU A 33 -9.46 18.25 -12.53
CA LEU A 33 -8.87 17.83 -11.25
C LEU A 33 -7.38 17.43 -11.41
N PHE A 34 -7.03 16.63 -12.41
CA PHE A 34 -5.63 16.29 -12.70
C PHE A 34 -4.78 17.53 -12.98
N SER A 35 -5.29 18.44 -13.82
CA SER A 35 -4.59 19.66 -14.18
C SER A 35 -4.42 20.59 -12.97
N LEU A 36 -5.49 20.78 -12.19
CA LEU A 36 -5.46 21.61 -10.98
C LEU A 36 -4.48 21.08 -9.94
N PHE A 37 -4.38 19.77 -9.76
CA PHE A 37 -3.42 19.20 -8.80
C PHE A 37 -1.98 19.60 -9.09
N VAL A 38 -1.62 19.62 -10.38
CA VAL A 38 -0.26 19.97 -10.84
C VAL A 38 -0.03 21.49 -10.85
N ILE A 39 -1.07 22.29 -11.12
CA ILE A 39 -0.99 23.75 -11.21
C ILE A 39 -1.00 24.42 -9.83
N VAL A 40 -1.77 23.89 -8.88
CA VAL A 40 -1.91 24.47 -7.55
C VAL A 40 -0.56 24.41 -6.83
N ASP A 41 -0.03 25.59 -6.50
CA ASP A 41 1.23 25.74 -5.76
C ASP A 41 1.23 24.90 -4.47
N THR A 42 2.41 24.53 -3.99
CA THR A 42 2.56 23.59 -2.88
C THR A 42 2.41 24.24 -1.49
N GLN A 43 2.18 25.55 -1.41
CA GLN A 43 2.02 26.30 -0.16
C GLN A 43 1.03 25.68 0.85
N GLU A 44 1.25 25.90 2.14
CA GLU A 44 0.44 25.32 3.22
C GLU A 44 -1.08 25.58 3.08
N ARG A 45 -1.46 26.76 2.56
CA ARG A 45 -2.87 27.14 2.34
C ARG A 45 -3.58 26.33 1.26
N THR A 46 -2.84 25.74 0.33
CA THR A 46 -3.37 24.98 -0.80
C THR A 46 -3.37 23.47 -0.57
N LEU A 47 -2.78 22.98 0.54
CA LEU A 47 -2.82 21.57 0.92
C LEU A 47 -4.24 21.02 0.99
N THR A 48 -5.16 21.78 1.62
CA THR A 48 -6.58 21.38 1.69
C THR A 48 -7.26 21.23 0.33
N ILE A 49 -6.80 21.98 -0.68
CA ILE A 49 -7.30 21.90 -2.05
C ILE A 49 -6.79 20.61 -2.69
N ARG A 50 -5.49 20.31 -2.55
CA ARG A 50 -4.87 19.09 -3.08
C ARG A 50 -5.43 17.83 -2.44
N THR A 51 -5.68 17.84 -1.14
CA THR A 51 -6.36 16.74 -0.43
C THR A 51 -7.77 16.52 -0.99
N ALA A 52 -8.57 17.58 -1.15
CA ALA A 52 -9.92 17.45 -1.71
C ALA A 52 -9.91 16.98 -3.17
N ILE A 53 -8.89 17.36 -3.95
CA ILE A 53 -8.71 16.86 -5.31
C ILE A 53 -8.40 15.36 -5.30
N LEU A 54 -7.49 14.89 -4.43
CA LEU A 54 -7.17 13.47 -4.31
C LEU A 54 -8.38 12.66 -3.87
N GLU A 55 -9.10 13.12 -2.85
CA GLU A 55 -10.35 12.51 -2.40
C GLU A 55 -11.34 12.42 -3.58
N ALA A 56 -11.55 13.51 -4.32
CA ALA A 56 -12.41 13.50 -5.50
C ALA A 56 -11.96 12.48 -6.55
N LEU A 57 -10.65 12.40 -6.85
CA LEU A 57 -10.10 11.44 -7.81
C LEU A 57 -10.36 9.98 -7.41
N THR A 58 -10.35 9.65 -6.11
CA THR A 58 -10.65 8.29 -5.63
C THR A 58 -12.12 7.87 -5.84
N LEU A 59 -13.02 8.82 -6.13
CA LEU A 59 -14.43 8.55 -6.41
C LEU A 59 -14.71 8.23 -7.89
N PHE A 60 -13.72 8.41 -8.77
CA PHE A 60 -13.85 8.04 -10.17
C PHE A 60 -13.53 6.55 -10.36
N ASN A 61 -14.24 5.92 -11.30
CA ASN A 61 -13.89 4.56 -11.69
C ASN A 61 -12.56 4.57 -12.48
N LEU A 62 -11.86 3.44 -12.46
CA LEU A 62 -10.54 3.29 -13.09
C LEU A 62 -10.57 3.56 -14.59
N ALA A 63 -11.66 3.22 -15.29
CA ALA A 63 -11.79 3.43 -16.72
C ALA A 63 -11.80 4.93 -17.09
N THR A 64 -12.56 5.74 -16.34
CA THR A 64 -12.63 7.20 -16.53
C THR A 64 -11.29 7.86 -16.20
N LEU A 65 -10.65 7.47 -15.09
CA LEU A 65 -9.32 7.99 -14.73
C LEU A 65 -8.29 7.69 -15.83
N ARG A 66 -8.24 6.44 -16.31
CA ARG A 66 -7.32 5.99 -17.35
C ARG A 66 -7.54 6.72 -18.68
N GLN A 67 -8.78 6.87 -19.12
CA GLN A 67 -9.09 7.55 -20.39
C GLN A 67 -8.72 9.02 -20.31
N THR A 68 -9.18 9.72 -19.26
CA THR A 68 -8.88 11.13 -19.03
C THR A 68 -7.37 11.41 -19.00
N LEU A 69 -6.61 10.52 -18.36
CA LEU A 69 -5.17 10.68 -18.23
C LEU A 69 -4.44 10.50 -19.57
N LYS A 70 -4.91 9.57 -20.43
CA LYS A 70 -4.40 9.44 -21.81
C LYS A 70 -4.66 10.71 -22.62
N ASP A 71 -5.88 11.24 -22.55
CA ASP A 71 -6.28 12.43 -23.29
C ASP A 71 -5.48 13.66 -22.82
N THR A 72 -5.30 13.81 -21.51
CA THR A 72 -4.49 14.90 -20.93
C THR A 72 -3.03 14.82 -21.35
N HIS A 73 -2.47 13.61 -21.43
CA HIS A 73 -1.10 13.40 -21.88
C HIS A 73 -0.94 13.68 -23.39
N GLN A 74 -1.92 13.33 -24.21
CA GLN A 74 -1.90 13.63 -25.65
C GLN A 74 -1.97 15.13 -25.91
N ASP A 75 -2.80 15.86 -25.16
CA ASP A 75 -3.00 17.30 -25.36
C ASP A 75 -1.85 18.16 -24.83
N ASN A 76 -1.34 17.86 -23.62
CA ASN A 76 -0.42 18.73 -22.87
C ASN A 76 0.66 17.96 -22.08
N GLY A 77 1.02 16.74 -22.51
CA GLY A 77 1.86 15.82 -21.73
C GLY A 77 3.21 16.40 -21.28
N SER A 78 3.90 17.17 -22.11
CA SER A 78 5.21 17.73 -21.75
C SER A 78 5.12 18.77 -20.61
N ASP A 79 4.12 19.65 -20.63
CA ASP A 79 3.93 20.67 -19.59
C ASP A 79 3.46 20.03 -18.27
N PHE A 80 2.51 19.10 -18.36
CA PHE A 80 2.03 18.33 -17.20
C PHE A 80 3.18 17.61 -16.48
N MET A 81 4.00 16.87 -17.24
CA MET A 81 5.13 16.12 -16.70
C MET A 81 6.25 17.02 -16.18
N THR A 82 6.51 18.16 -16.84
CA THR A 82 7.52 19.13 -16.40
C THR A 82 7.12 19.79 -15.09
N ARG A 83 5.85 20.17 -14.92
CA ARG A 83 5.36 20.75 -13.68
C ARG A 83 5.35 19.75 -12.53
N LEU A 84 5.02 18.48 -12.81
CA LEU A 84 5.07 17.41 -11.83
C LEU A 84 6.50 17.16 -11.33
N SER A 85 7.50 17.17 -12.22
CA SER A 85 8.91 17.00 -11.84
C SER A 85 9.50 18.23 -11.15
N GLN A 86 8.97 19.42 -11.46
CA GLN A 86 9.35 20.69 -10.83
C GLN A 86 8.72 20.92 -9.46
N GLN A 87 7.81 20.05 -9.01
CA GLN A 87 7.33 20.07 -7.63
C GLN A 87 8.52 19.75 -6.71
N LYS A 88 9.25 20.79 -6.34
CA LYS A 88 10.35 20.70 -5.38
C LYS A 88 9.75 20.19 -4.08
N THR A 89 10.26 19.07 -3.60
CA THR A 89 10.01 18.57 -2.24
C THR A 89 10.75 19.48 -1.26
N ALA A 90 10.31 20.73 -1.16
CA ALA A 90 10.92 21.76 -0.32
C ALA A 90 10.54 21.51 1.14
N GLY A 91 11.12 20.48 1.76
CA GLY A 91 11.08 20.22 3.21
C GLY A 91 9.71 19.94 3.85
N ASN A 92 8.59 20.17 3.16
CA ASN A 92 7.25 19.97 3.71
C ASN A 92 6.77 18.53 3.45
N MET A 93 6.74 17.73 4.52
CA MET A 93 6.38 16.31 4.45
C MET A 93 4.93 16.07 4.01
N ASN A 94 4.01 17.00 4.28
CA ASN A 94 2.63 16.88 3.80
C ASN A 94 2.54 17.06 2.28
N GLU A 95 3.38 17.93 1.70
CA GLU A 95 3.45 18.10 0.24
C GLU A 95 4.00 16.84 -0.42
N ILE A 96 5.07 16.27 0.15
CA ILE A 96 5.64 15.00 -0.31
C ILE A 96 4.58 13.90 -0.25
N LYS A 97 3.84 13.80 0.87
CA LYS A 97 2.76 12.83 1.04
C LYS A 97 1.70 12.94 -0.05
N LEU A 98 1.17 14.14 -0.28
CA LEU A 98 0.13 14.36 -1.30
C LEU A 98 0.66 14.09 -2.71
N THR A 99 1.89 14.47 -3.01
CA THR A 99 2.52 14.15 -4.30
C THR A 99 2.63 12.63 -4.47
N LEU A 100 3.05 11.90 -3.43
CA LEU A 100 3.10 10.45 -3.46
C LEU A 100 1.72 9.81 -3.64
N GLU A 101 0.69 10.26 -2.92
CA GLU A 101 -0.68 9.78 -3.09
C GLU A 101 -1.19 10.03 -4.52
N PHE A 102 -0.89 11.20 -5.09
CA PHE A 102 -1.22 11.49 -6.48
C PHE A 102 -0.51 10.58 -7.47
N LEU A 103 0.78 10.36 -7.26
CA LEU A 103 1.56 9.44 -8.08
C LEU A 103 0.98 8.02 -8.01
N THR A 104 0.54 7.59 -6.83
CA THR A 104 -0.15 6.30 -6.63
C THR A 104 -1.38 6.19 -7.54
N VAL A 105 -2.21 7.23 -7.61
CA VAL A 105 -3.37 7.29 -8.52
C VAL A 105 -2.93 7.22 -9.98
N LEU A 106 -1.91 8.01 -10.38
CA LEU A 106 -1.41 8.04 -11.76
C LEU A 106 -0.88 6.67 -12.21
N TRP A 107 -0.14 5.98 -11.35
CA TRP A 107 0.39 4.66 -11.67
C TRP A 107 -0.69 3.59 -11.71
N HIS A 108 -1.65 3.63 -10.78
CA HIS A 108 -2.76 2.68 -10.78
C HIS A 108 -3.58 2.76 -12.09
N CYS A 109 -3.61 3.93 -12.73
CA CYS A 109 -4.27 4.12 -14.03
C CYS A 109 -3.55 3.41 -15.19
N GLU A 110 -2.27 3.06 -15.06
CA GLU A 110 -1.41 2.45 -16.10
C GLU A 110 -1.36 3.25 -17.43
N ALA A 111 -1.75 4.52 -17.42
CA ALA A 111 -1.96 5.29 -18.65
C ALA A 111 -0.68 5.94 -19.20
N LEU A 112 0.29 6.25 -18.34
CA LEU A 112 1.43 7.11 -18.67
C LEU A 112 2.75 6.37 -18.97
N GLY A 113 2.80 5.06 -18.73
CA GLY A 113 3.96 4.22 -19.04
C GLY A 113 5.31 4.82 -18.59
N ASN A 114 6.29 4.85 -19.50
CA ASN A 114 7.67 5.25 -19.21
C ASN A 114 7.86 6.76 -19.00
N ALA A 115 6.96 7.59 -19.53
CA ALA A 115 7.09 9.04 -19.46
C ALA A 115 7.00 9.52 -18.01
N LEU A 116 6.10 8.90 -17.22
CA LEU A 116 5.93 9.17 -15.80
C LEU A 116 7.21 8.90 -15.01
N TYR A 117 7.83 7.74 -15.25
CA TYR A 117 9.03 7.29 -14.51
C TYR A 117 10.22 8.25 -14.66
N ASN A 118 10.58 8.61 -15.89
CA ASN A 118 11.76 9.46 -16.13
C ASN A 118 11.64 10.80 -15.40
N SER A 119 10.43 11.35 -15.35
CA SER A 119 10.16 12.65 -14.75
C SER A 119 10.19 12.66 -13.21
N ILE A 120 9.98 11.51 -12.55
CA ILE A 120 9.83 11.45 -11.08
C ILE A 120 10.84 10.53 -10.40
N SER A 121 11.74 9.90 -11.15
CA SER A 121 12.86 9.09 -10.62
C SER A 121 13.73 9.87 -9.62
N SER A 122 13.94 11.17 -9.86
CA SER A 122 14.63 12.08 -8.95
C SER A 122 13.84 12.28 -7.66
N VAL A 123 12.53 12.55 -7.76
CA VAL A 123 11.62 12.72 -6.63
C VAL A 123 11.60 11.46 -5.76
N LEU A 124 11.43 10.27 -6.37
CA LEU A 124 11.47 8.99 -5.67
C LEU A 124 12.81 8.76 -4.98
N SER A 125 13.92 9.10 -5.63
CA SER A 125 15.25 8.97 -5.03
C SER A 125 15.40 9.87 -3.79
N SER A 126 14.99 11.13 -3.89
CA SER A 126 15.02 12.06 -2.76
C SER A 126 14.13 11.62 -1.60
N ILE A 127 13.01 10.96 -1.88
CA ILE A 127 12.14 10.41 -0.84
C ILE A 127 12.81 9.26 -0.11
N ILE A 128 13.47 8.34 -0.83
CA ILE A 128 14.19 7.23 -0.20
C ILE A 128 15.30 7.76 0.71
N ASP A 129 16.05 8.76 0.21
CA ASP A 129 17.12 9.38 0.98
C ASP A 129 16.54 10.07 2.24
N CYS A 130 15.36 10.69 2.14
CA CYS A 130 14.64 11.27 3.27
C CYS A 130 14.10 10.22 4.26
N LEU A 131 13.62 9.07 3.79
CA LEU A 131 13.13 7.97 4.64
C LEU A 131 14.27 7.31 5.43
N TYR A 132 15.51 7.40 4.92
CA TYR A 132 16.71 6.83 5.54
C TYR A 132 17.37 7.74 6.58
N ASP A 133 17.15 9.07 6.52
CA ASP A 133 17.76 9.99 7.49
C ASP A 133 17.10 9.86 8.86
N ASP A 134 17.71 9.08 9.75
CA ASP A 134 17.25 8.81 11.13
C ASP A 134 17.03 10.10 11.97
N ASN A 135 17.55 11.25 11.54
CA ASN A 135 17.38 12.54 12.25
C ASN A 135 16.01 13.21 12.04
N THR A 136 15.16 12.68 11.17
CA THR A 136 13.95 13.37 10.69
C THR A 136 12.66 13.07 11.50
N GLY A 137 12.75 12.28 12.58
CA GLY A 137 11.73 12.20 13.64
C GLY A 137 10.34 11.66 13.21
N GLN A 138 9.28 12.07 13.91
CA GLN A 138 7.87 11.63 13.72
C GLN A 138 7.30 11.92 12.33
N ASN A 139 7.87 12.85 11.57
CA ASN A 139 7.33 13.25 10.27
C ASN A 139 7.59 12.20 9.18
N VAL A 140 8.70 11.44 9.28
CA VAL A 140 8.97 10.32 8.37
C VAL A 140 7.99 9.18 8.58
N ALA A 141 7.56 8.91 9.81
CA ALA A 141 6.58 7.86 10.11
C ALA A 141 5.30 8.01 9.27
N ARG A 142 4.82 9.25 9.07
CA ARG A 142 3.62 9.55 8.27
C ARG A 142 3.77 9.30 6.78
N LEU A 143 5.01 9.21 6.28
CA LEU A 143 5.32 8.98 4.87
C LEU A 143 5.58 7.50 4.55
N ARG A 144 5.96 6.69 5.55
CA ARG A 144 6.39 5.30 5.34
C ARG A 144 5.34 4.48 4.60
N GLY A 145 4.08 4.50 5.05
CA GLY A 145 3.00 3.73 4.42
C GLY A 145 2.74 4.13 2.97
N THR A 146 2.65 5.43 2.69
CA THR A 146 2.45 5.94 1.32
C THR A 146 3.64 5.61 0.42
N ALA A 147 4.87 5.76 0.91
CA ALA A 147 6.06 5.45 0.14
C ALA A 147 6.16 3.96 -0.18
N LEU A 148 5.90 3.08 0.80
CA LEU A 148 5.88 1.62 0.59
C LEU A 148 4.82 1.19 -0.42
N THR A 149 3.64 1.81 -0.37
CA THR A 149 2.59 1.56 -1.37
C THR A 149 3.09 1.86 -2.78
N ILE A 150 3.80 2.97 -2.97
CA ILE A 150 4.34 3.35 -4.28
C ILE A 150 5.44 2.41 -4.71
N PHE A 151 6.36 2.04 -3.80
CA PHE A 151 7.39 1.06 -4.13
C PHE A 151 6.80 -0.29 -4.51
N SER A 152 5.71 -0.74 -3.88
CA SER A 152 5.01 -1.98 -4.28
C SER A 152 4.44 -1.91 -5.70
N ILE A 153 3.89 -0.75 -6.10
CA ILE A 153 3.36 -0.55 -7.43
C ILE A 153 4.49 -0.49 -8.47
N LEU A 154 5.58 0.18 -8.12
CA LEU A 154 6.76 0.30 -8.98
C LEU A 154 7.46 -1.03 -9.19
N GLU A 155 7.61 -1.84 -8.15
CA GLU A 155 8.23 -3.17 -8.22
C GLU A 155 7.49 -4.10 -9.19
N ARG A 156 6.18 -3.94 -9.34
CA ARG A 156 5.36 -4.70 -10.28
C ARG A 156 5.63 -4.34 -11.75
N ASP A 157 6.19 -3.16 -12.02
CA ASP A 157 6.50 -2.74 -13.39
C ASP A 157 7.88 -3.30 -13.79
N PRO A 158 7.97 -4.24 -14.76
CA PRO A 158 9.24 -4.86 -15.15
C PRO A 158 10.24 -3.85 -15.75
N ARG A 159 9.78 -2.65 -16.09
CA ARG A 159 10.62 -1.55 -16.60
C ARG A 159 11.29 -0.78 -15.47
N PHE A 160 10.81 -0.94 -14.24
CA PHE A 160 11.38 -0.35 -13.05
C PHE A 160 12.49 -1.24 -12.49
N VAL A 161 13.73 -0.86 -12.74
CA VAL A 161 14.88 -1.51 -12.11
C VAL A 161 15.27 -0.69 -10.90
N PHE A 162 14.74 -1.05 -9.74
CA PHE A 162 15.25 -0.53 -8.48
C PHE A 162 16.64 -1.11 -8.25
N LYS A 163 17.64 -0.25 -8.00
CA LYS A 163 18.99 -0.73 -7.66
C LYS A 163 18.91 -1.51 -6.36
N ASN A 164 19.47 -2.73 -6.33
CA ASN A 164 19.49 -3.63 -5.15
C ASN A 164 19.85 -2.92 -3.83
N GLN A 165 20.76 -1.94 -3.85
CA GLN A 165 21.18 -1.17 -2.66
C GLN A 165 20.04 -0.43 -1.95
N LYS A 166 18.95 -0.10 -2.66
CA LYS A 166 17.81 0.61 -2.09
C LYS A 166 16.72 -0.36 -1.57
N GLN A 167 16.79 -1.65 -1.90
CA GLN A 167 15.86 -2.67 -1.40
C GLN A 167 16.03 -2.87 0.10
N GLU A 168 17.26 -2.98 0.60
CA GLU A 168 17.55 -3.10 2.04
C GLU A 168 16.97 -1.93 2.85
N ILE A 169 17.01 -0.71 2.28
CA ILE A 169 16.43 0.49 2.90
C ILE A 169 14.92 0.35 3.04
N ILE A 170 14.23 -0.14 2.01
CA ILE A 170 12.77 -0.33 2.04
C ILE A 170 12.38 -1.30 3.17
N TRP A 171 13.08 -2.44 3.25
CA TRP A 171 12.84 -3.43 4.30
C TRP A 171 13.09 -2.85 5.69
N LYS A 172 14.23 -2.18 5.90
CA LYS A 172 14.54 -1.53 7.17
C LYS A 172 13.51 -0.47 7.56
N VAL A 173 13.06 0.35 6.61
CA VAL A 173 12.03 1.38 6.84
C VAL A 173 10.70 0.75 7.27
N ALA A 174 10.31 -0.37 6.67
CA ALA A 174 9.10 -1.09 7.03
C ALA A 174 9.21 -1.78 8.39
N LEU A 175 10.31 -2.48 8.65
CA LEU A 175 10.55 -3.22 9.90
C LEU A 175 10.75 -2.29 11.10
N ASN A 176 11.27 -1.07 10.87
CA ASN A 176 11.34 -0.03 11.89
C ASN A 176 9.99 0.62 12.20
N ALA A 177 8.92 0.28 11.47
CA ALA A 177 7.57 0.67 11.87
C ALA A 177 7.02 -0.30 12.91
N GLY A 178 6.20 0.20 13.83
CA GLY A 178 5.50 -0.66 14.77
C GLY A 178 4.49 -1.56 14.04
N THR A 179 4.22 -2.75 14.61
CA THR A 179 3.21 -3.69 14.12
C THR A 179 1.77 -3.14 14.22
N SER A 180 1.57 -2.03 14.93
CA SER A 180 0.30 -1.30 14.99
C SER A 180 0.07 -0.34 13.82
N ASP A 181 1.07 -0.11 12.95
CA ASP A 181 0.91 0.76 11.77
C ASP A 181 0.39 -0.04 10.57
N LEU A 182 -0.93 -0.10 10.40
CA LEU A 182 -1.56 -0.85 9.31
C LEU A 182 -1.23 -0.32 7.92
N HIS A 183 -0.94 0.98 7.78
CA HIS A 183 -0.58 1.56 6.49
C HIS A 183 0.79 1.07 6.03
N VAL A 184 1.75 1.01 6.96
CA VAL A 184 3.06 0.41 6.69
C VAL A 184 2.93 -1.09 6.45
N ALA A 185 2.19 -1.81 7.31
CA ALA A 185 1.99 -3.24 7.15
C ALA A 185 1.37 -3.59 5.79
N SER A 186 0.37 -2.82 5.36
CA SER A 186 -0.24 -2.97 4.04
C SER A 186 0.76 -2.72 2.91
N GLY A 187 1.41 -1.56 2.88
CA GLY A 187 2.36 -1.22 1.83
C GLY A 187 3.51 -2.23 1.74
N PHE A 188 4.02 -2.68 2.89
CA PHE A 188 5.08 -3.67 2.95
C PHE A 188 4.62 -5.06 2.52
N ALA A 189 3.44 -5.51 2.93
CA ALA A 189 2.89 -6.79 2.50
C ALA A 189 2.74 -6.86 0.98
N TYR A 190 2.19 -5.80 0.37
CA TYR A 190 2.10 -5.71 -1.08
C TYR A 190 3.48 -5.70 -1.73
N TYR A 191 4.44 -4.94 -1.19
CA TYR A 191 5.81 -4.91 -1.71
C TYR A 191 6.46 -6.30 -1.74
N VAL A 192 6.31 -7.08 -0.65
CA VAL A 192 6.84 -8.45 -0.57
C VAL A 192 6.16 -9.39 -1.59
N LEU A 193 4.84 -9.28 -1.77
CA LEU A 193 4.12 -10.05 -2.78
C LEU A 193 4.52 -9.70 -4.22
N THR A 194 4.90 -8.45 -4.46
CA THR A 194 5.28 -7.98 -5.80
C THR A 194 6.74 -8.20 -6.14
N THR A 195 7.63 -8.34 -5.15
CA THR A 195 9.06 -8.49 -5.44
C THR A 195 9.41 -9.90 -5.87
N ASP A 196 10.16 -9.99 -6.97
CA ASP A 196 10.66 -11.26 -7.49
C ASP A 196 11.72 -11.86 -6.55
N ARG A 197 12.51 -10.99 -5.90
CA ARG A 197 13.68 -11.38 -5.10
C ARG A 197 13.50 -11.01 -3.65
N LEU A 198 13.46 -12.02 -2.80
CA LEU A 198 13.54 -11.81 -1.36
C LEU A 198 14.99 -11.46 -0.97
N PRO A 199 15.18 -10.67 0.11
CA PRO A 199 16.49 -10.32 0.63
C PRO A 199 17.14 -11.53 1.32
N ASP A 200 18.20 -11.28 2.09
CA ASP A 200 18.86 -12.30 2.89
C ASP A 200 17.90 -12.95 3.91
N PRO A 201 18.22 -14.16 4.41
CA PRO A 201 17.37 -14.88 5.35
C PRO A 201 17.08 -14.15 6.66
N VAL A 202 17.97 -13.27 7.14
CA VAL A 202 17.75 -12.51 8.38
C VAL A 202 16.65 -11.48 8.17
N SER A 203 16.73 -10.70 7.10
CA SER A 203 15.67 -9.75 6.72
C SER A 203 14.33 -10.45 6.51
N CYS A 204 14.32 -11.65 5.93
CA CYS A 204 13.11 -12.46 5.78
C CYS A 204 12.55 -12.95 7.12
N ALA A 205 13.40 -13.34 8.06
CA ALA A 205 12.99 -13.77 9.40
C ALA A 205 12.37 -12.60 10.19
N GLU A 206 12.96 -11.41 10.12
CA GLU A 206 12.39 -10.21 10.74
C GLU A 206 11.03 -9.84 10.14
N ALA A 207 10.89 -9.94 8.81
CA ALA A 207 9.60 -9.70 8.16
C ALA A 207 8.55 -10.76 8.49
N TRP A 208 8.94 -12.02 8.60
CA TRP A 208 8.06 -13.08 9.09
C TRP A 208 7.49 -12.73 10.46
N ASP A 209 8.37 -12.38 11.40
CA ASP A 209 7.97 -11.98 12.76
C ASP A 209 7.03 -10.76 12.73
N TYR A 210 7.38 -9.74 11.94
CA TYR A 210 6.56 -8.55 11.77
C TYR A 210 5.14 -8.89 11.27
N PHE A 211 5.01 -9.62 10.16
CA PHE A 211 3.69 -9.93 9.59
C PHE A 211 2.89 -10.90 10.45
N ARG A 212 3.54 -11.88 11.09
CA ARG A 212 2.91 -12.75 12.09
C ARG A 212 2.30 -11.91 13.21
N ASP A 213 3.07 -10.96 13.75
CA ASP A 213 2.63 -10.17 14.89
C ASP A 213 1.48 -9.23 14.50
N VAL A 214 1.54 -8.60 13.31
CA VAL A 214 0.40 -7.85 12.76
C VAL A 214 -0.84 -8.74 12.64
N LEU A 215 -0.70 -9.95 12.10
CA LEU A 215 -1.82 -10.89 11.94
C LEU A 215 -2.41 -11.34 13.27
N LEU A 216 -1.58 -11.56 14.29
CA LEU A 216 -2.04 -11.86 15.66
C LEU A 216 -2.77 -10.67 16.30
N LEU A 217 -2.33 -9.43 16.05
CA LEU A 217 -3.05 -8.22 16.49
C LEU A 217 -4.43 -8.13 15.83
N ILE A 218 -4.55 -8.48 14.55
CA ILE A 218 -5.85 -8.59 13.85
C ILE A 218 -6.71 -9.65 14.51
N PHE A 219 -6.20 -10.86 14.77
CA PHE A 219 -6.98 -11.94 15.39
C PHE A 219 -7.52 -11.58 16.76
N ARG A 220 -6.78 -10.76 17.51
CA ARG A 220 -7.15 -10.25 18.83
C ARG A 220 -8.00 -8.98 18.78
N ARG A 221 -8.41 -8.54 17.59
CA ARG A 221 -9.19 -7.31 17.36
C ARG A 221 -8.54 -6.08 18.01
N HIS A 222 -7.21 -5.96 17.92
CA HIS A 222 -6.49 -4.81 18.45
C HIS A 222 -6.83 -3.52 17.68
N PHE A 223 -7.12 -3.65 16.38
CA PHE A 223 -7.50 -2.54 15.50
C PHE A 223 -9.01 -2.27 15.60
N CYS A 224 -9.38 -1.03 15.91
CA CYS A 224 -10.75 -0.59 16.14
C CYS A 224 -11.04 0.72 15.39
N GLY A 225 -12.31 1.06 15.19
CA GLY A 225 -12.71 2.32 14.55
C GLY A 225 -12.36 2.33 13.06
N GLU A 226 -11.66 3.37 12.60
CA GLU A 226 -11.28 3.55 11.19
C GLU A 226 -10.29 2.49 10.69
N ASP A 227 -9.52 1.88 11.59
CA ASP A 227 -8.53 0.85 11.27
C ASP A 227 -9.13 -0.55 11.14
N GLU A 228 -10.32 -0.79 11.72
CA GLU A 228 -10.96 -2.12 11.73
C GLU A 228 -11.20 -2.65 10.30
N PRO A 229 -11.78 -1.88 9.34
CA PRO A 229 -11.98 -2.34 7.97
C PRO A 229 -10.66 -2.63 7.23
N LEU A 230 -9.64 -1.81 7.43
CA LEU A 230 -8.32 -2.01 6.82
C LEU A 230 -7.66 -3.29 7.34
N SER A 231 -7.77 -3.54 8.65
CA SER A 231 -7.26 -4.76 9.28
C SER A 231 -7.88 -6.03 8.69
N LEU A 232 -9.20 -6.03 8.48
CA LEU A 232 -9.94 -7.13 7.88
C LEU A 232 -9.55 -7.34 6.41
N LEU A 233 -9.38 -6.26 5.65
CA LEU A 233 -8.95 -6.30 4.25
C LEU A 233 -7.52 -6.83 4.10
N LEU A 234 -6.63 -6.43 5.01
CA LEU A 234 -5.21 -6.79 4.99
C LEU A 234 -4.98 -8.26 5.41
N SER A 235 -5.85 -8.81 6.26
CA SER A 235 -5.68 -10.14 6.84
C SER A 235 -5.40 -11.31 5.86
N PRO A 236 -6.10 -11.48 4.71
CA PRO A 236 -5.73 -12.49 3.73
C PRO A 236 -4.39 -12.22 3.04
N VAL A 237 -4.03 -10.95 2.83
CA VAL A 237 -2.76 -10.56 2.20
C VAL A 237 -1.58 -10.96 3.09
N LEU A 238 -1.68 -10.76 4.41
CA LEU A 238 -0.66 -11.21 5.36
C LEU A 238 -0.49 -12.72 5.32
N CYS A 239 -1.59 -13.48 5.20
CA CYS A 239 -1.51 -14.93 5.07
C CYS A 239 -0.72 -15.34 3.82
N LEU A 240 -0.97 -14.67 2.68
CA LEU A 240 -0.26 -14.91 1.42
C LEU A 240 1.24 -14.56 1.51
N VAL A 241 1.59 -13.46 2.19
CA VAL A 241 3.00 -13.08 2.41
C VAL A 241 3.72 -14.13 3.24
N LEU A 242 3.12 -14.57 4.35
CA LEU A 242 3.69 -15.63 5.18
C LEU A 242 3.86 -16.93 4.38
N LEU A 243 2.86 -17.31 3.59
CA LEU A 243 2.97 -18.45 2.66
C LEU A 243 4.09 -18.27 1.64
N GLN A 244 4.31 -17.07 1.12
CA GLN A 244 5.39 -16.81 0.17
C GLN A 244 6.77 -17.07 0.78
N PHE A 245 6.98 -16.73 2.06
CA PHE A 245 8.23 -17.07 2.75
C PHE A 245 8.43 -18.59 2.86
N LEU A 246 7.38 -19.33 3.18
CA LEU A 246 7.44 -20.80 3.26
C LEU A 246 7.70 -21.43 1.88
N ASN A 247 7.01 -20.95 0.85
CA ASN A 247 7.08 -21.51 -0.50
C ASN A 247 8.34 -21.15 -1.28
N LYS A 248 8.95 -19.98 -1.02
CA LYS A 248 10.22 -19.56 -1.64
C LYS A 248 11.44 -20.15 -0.92
N SER A 249 11.26 -20.80 0.22
CA SER A 249 12.33 -21.45 0.98
C SER A 249 12.72 -22.80 0.36
N GLY A 250 14.00 -23.16 0.49
CA GLY A 250 14.51 -24.47 0.11
C GLY A 250 14.04 -25.59 1.06
N PRO A 251 14.55 -26.83 0.90
CA PRO A 251 14.21 -27.94 1.80
C PRO A 251 14.48 -27.60 3.27
N ILE A 252 13.55 -27.94 4.17
CA ILE A 252 13.58 -27.66 5.63
C ILE A 252 14.94 -27.93 6.27
N ALA A 253 15.57 -29.06 5.91
CA ALA A 253 16.85 -29.49 6.48
C ALA A 253 18.02 -28.58 6.10
N LEU A 254 17.88 -27.69 5.12
CA LEU A 254 18.95 -26.86 4.59
C LEU A 254 18.62 -25.36 4.63
N ASP A 255 17.37 -25.00 4.92
CA ASP A 255 16.94 -23.60 4.92
C ASP A 255 16.94 -22.98 6.34
N PRO A 256 17.84 -22.02 6.63
CA PRO A 256 17.89 -21.33 7.92
C PRO A 256 16.59 -20.58 8.27
N LEU A 257 15.87 -20.05 7.28
CA LEU A 257 14.63 -19.31 7.50
C LEU A 257 13.53 -20.23 7.99
N VAL A 258 13.36 -21.40 7.36
CA VAL A 258 12.33 -22.37 7.78
C VAL A 258 12.61 -22.87 9.19
N ARG A 259 13.87 -23.18 9.52
CA ARG A 259 14.27 -23.59 10.87
C ARG A 259 13.94 -22.53 11.91
N PHE A 260 14.22 -21.26 11.61
CA PHE A 260 13.84 -20.15 12.47
C PHE A 260 12.32 -20.12 12.68
N ILE A 261 11.53 -20.17 11.60
CA ILE A 261 10.07 -20.10 11.64
C ILE A 261 9.48 -21.20 12.52
N VAL A 262 9.87 -22.47 12.32
CA VAL A 262 9.31 -23.60 13.08
C VAL A 262 9.77 -23.66 14.53
N SER A 263 10.98 -23.14 14.82
CA SER A 263 11.50 -23.09 16.19
C SER A 263 10.82 -22.03 17.07
N SER A 264 10.07 -21.10 16.47
CA SER A 264 9.44 -19.99 17.18
C SER A 264 8.14 -20.42 17.86
N PRO A 265 8.00 -20.26 19.20
CA PRO A 265 6.73 -20.51 19.90
C PRO A 265 5.56 -19.66 19.39
N TRP A 266 5.87 -18.49 18.82
CA TRP A 266 4.87 -17.60 18.25
C TRP A 266 4.29 -18.13 16.94
N THR A 267 5.04 -18.92 16.18
CA THR A 267 4.52 -19.63 15.00
C THR A 267 3.51 -20.70 15.41
N MET A 268 3.78 -21.41 16.52
CA MET A 268 2.80 -22.36 17.09
C MET A 268 1.53 -21.64 17.56
N THR A 269 1.68 -20.46 18.17
CA THR A 269 0.54 -19.61 18.58
C THR A 269 -0.28 -19.18 17.36
N LEU A 270 0.37 -18.70 16.30
CA LEU A 270 -0.29 -18.35 15.03
C LEU A 270 -1.09 -19.54 14.48
N ASN A 271 -0.49 -20.72 14.41
CA ASN A 271 -1.16 -21.91 13.89
C ASN A 271 -2.37 -22.30 14.74
N THR A 272 -2.25 -22.18 16.06
CA THR A 272 -3.35 -22.46 17.00
C THR A 272 -4.50 -21.47 16.82
N ASP A 273 -4.19 -20.17 16.71
CA ASP A 273 -5.21 -19.13 16.50
C ASP A 273 -5.89 -19.27 15.13
N LEU A 274 -5.16 -19.66 14.08
CA LEU A 274 -5.72 -20.00 12.77
C LEU A 274 -6.68 -21.19 12.85
N LYS A 275 -6.26 -22.29 13.50
CA LYS A 275 -7.13 -23.46 13.72
C LYS A 275 -8.41 -23.07 14.46
N MET A 276 -8.28 -22.33 15.56
CA MET A 276 -9.46 -21.85 16.30
C MET A 276 -10.37 -20.97 15.44
N LEU A 277 -9.82 -20.07 14.63
CA LEU A 277 -10.60 -19.19 13.76
C LEU A 277 -11.34 -19.98 12.66
N MET A 278 -10.71 -21.02 12.10
CA MET A 278 -11.24 -21.82 11.00
C MET A 278 -12.22 -22.92 11.45
N GLU A 279 -11.94 -23.59 12.58
CA GLU A 279 -12.65 -24.81 13.01
C GLU A 279 -13.80 -24.53 13.99
N GLN A 280 -13.72 -23.49 14.81
CA GLN A 280 -14.78 -23.21 15.79
C GLN A 280 -15.92 -22.45 15.13
N ASP A 281 -17.18 -22.77 15.39
CA ASP A 281 -18.26 -21.87 15.02
C ASP A 281 -18.14 -20.57 15.84
N SER A 282 -18.05 -19.42 15.16
CA SER A 282 -18.04 -18.14 15.86
C SER A 282 -19.37 -18.00 16.60
N PRO A 283 -19.38 -17.51 17.86
CA PRO A 283 -20.62 -17.18 18.54
C PRO A 283 -21.49 -16.31 17.62
N ALA A 284 -22.81 -16.52 17.61
CA ALA A 284 -23.73 -15.82 16.71
C ALA A 284 -23.64 -14.28 16.77
N HIS A 285 -23.04 -13.73 17.84
CA HIS A 285 -22.87 -12.31 18.10
C HIS A 285 -21.47 -11.76 17.76
N ASP A 286 -20.51 -12.59 17.34
CA ASP A 286 -19.18 -12.13 16.96
C ASP A 286 -19.09 -11.83 15.46
N GLY A 287 -19.64 -10.67 15.07
CA GLY A 287 -19.62 -10.20 13.69
C GLY A 287 -18.21 -10.01 13.14
N TYR A 288 -17.25 -9.63 14.00
CA TYR A 288 -15.86 -9.41 13.60
C TYR A 288 -15.18 -10.72 13.20
N ARG A 289 -15.21 -11.74 14.08
CA ARG A 289 -14.57 -13.03 13.79
C ARG A 289 -15.21 -13.74 12.61
N ARG A 290 -16.52 -13.58 12.40
CA ARG A 290 -17.20 -14.08 11.19
C ARG A 290 -16.63 -13.44 9.92
N VAL A 291 -16.57 -12.11 9.85
CA VAL A 291 -16.02 -11.40 8.67
C VAL A 291 -14.55 -11.74 8.47
N LEU A 292 -13.77 -11.79 9.55
CA LEU A 292 -12.35 -12.17 9.51
C LEU A 292 -12.16 -13.58 8.92
N ARG A 293 -12.95 -14.56 9.38
CA ARG A 293 -12.94 -15.93 8.85
C ARG A 293 -13.28 -15.96 7.36
N GLU A 294 -14.35 -15.28 6.96
CA GLU A 294 -14.79 -15.21 5.56
C GLU A 294 -13.70 -14.59 4.67
N ARG A 295 -13.03 -13.53 5.14
CA ARG A 295 -11.97 -12.83 4.40
C ARG A 295 -10.72 -13.67 4.26
N ILE A 296 -10.28 -14.31 5.35
CA ILE A 296 -9.04 -15.10 5.38
C ILE A 296 -9.21 -16.43 4.64
N GLY A 297 -10.38 -17.07 4.77
CA GLY A 297 -10.80 -18.27 4.05
C GLY A 297 -9.68 -19.17 3.53
N ALA A 298 -9.50 -19.19 2.21
CA ALA A 298 -8.53 -20.05 1.54
C ALA A 298 -7.08 -19.74 1.91
N ALA A 299 -6.71 -18.47 2.07
CA ALA A 299 -5.33 -18.07 2.36
C ALA A 299 -4.90 -18.49 3.77
N GLY A 300 -5.77 -18.31 4.77
CA GLY A 300 -5.46 -18.76 6.14
C GLY A 300 -5.47 -20.28 6.27
N LYS A 301 -6.36 -20.97 5.56
CA LYS A 301 -6.35 -22.44 5.53
C LYS A 301 -5.04 -22.98 4.97
N ALA A 302 -4.60 -22.45 3.81
CA ALA A 302 -3.33 -22.86 3.22
C ALA A 302 -2.14 -22.58 4.15
N LEU A 303 -2.10 -21.41 4.81
CA LEU A 303 -1.05 -21.08 5.77
C LEU A 303 -1.06 -22.03 6.98
N MET A 304 -2.24 -22.33 7.53
CA MET A 304 -2.41 -23.24 8.65
C MET A 304 -1.93 -24.66 8.33
N GLU A 305 -2.27 -25.16 7.15
CA GLU A 305 -1.85 -26.49 6.67
C GLU A 305 -0.33 -26.55 6.49
N GLU A 306 0.26 -25.55 5.85
CA GLU A 306 1.72 -25.50 5.61
C GLU A 306 2.50 -25.39 6.92
N VAL A 307 2.12 -24.48 7.81
CA VAL A 307 2.77 -24.34 9.12
C VAL A 307 2.59 -25.60 9.96
N GLY A 308 1.39 -26.21 9.95
CA GLY A 308 1.13 -27.47 10.64
C GLY A 308 2.05 -28.60 10.15
N TYR A 309 2.16 -28.75 8.83
CA TYR A 309 3.05 -29.74 8.21
C TYR A 309 4.51 -29.54 8.58
N LEU A 310 4.99 -28.29 8.59
CA LEU A 310 6.37 -27.97 8.94
C LEU A 310 6.68 -28.26 10.41
N LEU A 311 5.75 -27.95 11.32
CA LEU A 311 5.89 -28.23 12.76
C LEU A 311 5.88 -29.72 13.10
N GLU A 312 5.19 -30.55 12.32
CA GLU A 312 5.19 -32.01 12.50
C GLU A 312 6.51 -32.67 12.05
N ARG A 313 7.31 -31.97 11.22
CA ARG A 313 8.56 -32.48 10.64
C ARG A 313 9.84 -31.93 11.27
N SER A 314 9.72 -30.91 12.12
CA SER A 314 10.82 -30.30 12.88
C SER A 314 11.13 -31.08 14.14
#